data_AF-A0A8T0FXC2-F1
#
_entry.id   AF-A0A8T0FXC2-F1
#
_cell.length_a   1.000
_cell.length_b   1.000
_cell.length_c   1.000
_cell.angle_alpha   90.00
_cell.angle_beta   90.00
_cell.angle_gamma   90.00
#
_symmetry.space_group_name_H-M   'P 1'
#
loop_
_entity.id
_entity.type
_entity.pdbx_description
1 polymer ?
#
loop_
_entity_poly.entity_id
_entity_poly.type
_entity_poly.pdbx_seq_one_letter_code
_entity_poly.pdbx_strand_id
1 'polypeptide(L)'
;MSKSKELNEFDRGSIVERHLCKKSVLEVVDILQKPKSTENDVIVKWKRRGSGTAEKRIGRPKKLGERSRRILKRVVKQNRLSSLVEISQGFQSSSER
;
A
#
# COMPACT_ATOMS: atom_id res chain seq x y z
N MET A 1 21.42 4.70 -0.29
CA MET A 1 20.13 4.87 -1.00
C MET A 1 19.21 5.73 -0.15
N SER A 2 19.17 7.03 -0.40
CA SER A 2 18.22 7.95 0.26
C SER A 2 16.79 7.49 -0.03
N LYS A 3 15.93 7.40 0.99
CA LYS A 3 14.50 7.14 0.77
C LYS A 3 13.91 8.38 0.10
N SER A 4 13.72 8.33 -1.21
CA SER A 4 12.98 9.37 -1.94
C SER A 4 11.57 9.44 -1.38
N LYS A 5 11.20 10.60 -0.83
CA LYS A 5 9.84 10.88 -0.36
C LYS A 5 8.90 10.83 -1.56
N GLU A 6 7.82 10.07 -1.44
CA GLU A 6 6.76 10.05 -2.47
C GLU A 6 6.17 11.46 -2.63
N LEU A 7 5.73 11.79 -3.85
CA LEU A 7 5.00 13.03 -4.12
C LEU A 7 3.75 13.13 -3.24
N ASN A 8 3.48 14.35 -2.77
CA ASN A 8 2.24 14.67 -2.10
C ASN A 8 1.04 14.47 -3.04
N GLU A 9 -0.14 14.21 -2.47
CA GLU A 9 -1.37 14.03 -3.24
C GLU A 9 -1.76 15.31 -3.98
N PHE A 10 -1.56 16.47 -3.34
CA PHE A 10 -1.75 17.78 -3.97
C PHE A 10 -0.87 17.96 -5.22
N ASP A 11 0.44 17.68 -5.12
CA ASP A 11 1.37 17.81 -6.26
C ASP A 11 0.93 16.92 -7.43
N ARG A 12 0.46 15.69 -7.14
CA ARG A 12 -0.05 14.77 -8.17
C ARG A 12 -1.34 15.28 -8.81
N GLY A 13 -2.26 15.81 -8.00
CA GLY A 13 -3.51 16.43 -8.46
C GLY A 13 -3.23 17.59 -9.40
N SER A 14 -2.33 18.50 -9.00
CA SER A 14 -1.90 19.64 -9.82
C SER A 14 -1.29 19.23 -11.16
N ILE A 15 -0.48 18.16 -11.18
CA ILE A 15 0.08 17.60 -12.44
C ILE A 15 -1.04 17.10 -13.36
N VAL A 16 -2.02 16.36 -12.80
CA VAL A 16 -3.15 15.81 -13.58
C VAL A 16 -4.07 16.91 -14.10
N GLU A 17 -4.47 17.85 -13.25
CA GLU A 17 -5.31 18.99 -13.62
C GLU A 17 -4.66 19.80 -14.74
N ARG A 18 -3.36 20.07 -14.62
CA ARG A 18 -2.63 20.84 -15.63
C ARG A 18 -2.47 20.09 -16.95
N HIS A 19 -2.34 18.75 -16.89
CA HIS A 19 -2.38 17.90 -18.07
C HIS A 19 -3.73 17.98 -18.79
N LEU A 20 -4.84 18.00 -18.06
CA LEU A 20 -6.18 18.18 -18.62
C LEU A 20 -6.35 19.56 -19.29
N CYS A 21 -5.76 20.60 -18.70
CA CYS A 21 -5.71 21.95 -19.24
C CYS A 21 -4.76 22.13 -20.44
N LYS A 22 -4.12 21.04 -20.95
CA LYS A 22 -3.19 21.03 -22.10
C LYS A 22 -2.02 22.02 -21.99
N LYS A 23 -1.60 22.35 -20.77
CA LYS A 23 -0.42 23.20 -20.53
C LYS A 23 0.87 22.44 -20.84
N SER A 24 1.93 23.18 -21.16
CA SER A 24 3.22 22.58 -21.49
C SER A 24 3.88 21.96 -20.26
N VAL A 25 4.60 20.85 -20.44
CA VAL A 25 5.31 20.13 -19.35
C VAL A 25 6.39 21.02 -18.72
N LEU A 26 7.03 21.89 -19.50
CA LEU A 26 8.07 22.79 -19.00
C LEU A 26 7.53 23.85 -18.03
N GLU A 27 6.32 24.38 -18.27
CA GLU A 27 5.66 25.28 -17.34
C GLU A 27 5.33 24.61 -16.00
N VAL A 28 5.04 23.31 -16.01
CA VAL A 28 4.66 22.58 -14.80
C VAL A 28 5.89 22.33 -13.91
N VAL A 29 7.01 21.96 -14.54
CA VAL A 29 8.30 21.75 -13.86
C VAL A 29 8.75 23.01 -13.14
N ASP A 30 8.59 24.18 -13.77
CA ASP A 30 8.98 25.48 -13.19
C ASP A 30 8.15 25.81 -11.92
N ILE A 31 6.85 25.53 -11.97
CA ILE A 31 5.93 25.84 -10.86
C ILE A 31 6.06 24.82 -9.71
N LEU A 32 6.12 23.53 -10.02
CA LEU A 32 6.14 22.46 -9.00
C LEU A 32 7.56 22.08 -8.55
N GLN A 33 8.59 22.58 -9.24
CA GLN A 33 10.00 22.25 -9.01
C GLN A 33 10.24 20.74 -8.95
N LYS A 34 9.52 19.96 -9.77
CA LYS A 34 9.68 18.52 -9.88
C LYS A 34 10.34 18.15 -11.20
N PRO A 35 11.17 17.09 -11.24
CA PRO A 35 11.75 16.63 -12.49
C PRO A 35 10.68 16.25 -13.52
N LYS A 36 10.92 16.55 -14.80
CA LYS A 36 10.07 16.16 -15.93
C LYS A 36 9.75 14.66 -15.96
N SER A 37 10.70 13.80 -15.57
CA SER A 37 10.50 12.36 -15.46
C SER A 37 9.38 11.99 -14.48
N THR A 38 9.33 12.70 -13.36
CA THR A 38 8.35 12.50 -12.29
C THR A 38 6.94 12.86 -12.76
N GLU A 39 6.78 13.95 -13.51
CA GLU A 39 5.49 14.35 -14.07
C GLU A 39 4.99 13.35 -15.11
N ASN A 40 5.87 12.91 -16.01
CA ASN A 40 5.53 11.90 -17.01
C ASN A 40 5.10 10.58 -16.36
N ASP A 41 5.79 10.15 -15.30
CA ASP A 41 5.41 8.96 -14.54
C ASP A 41 4.02 9.09 -13.90
N VAL A 42 3.68 10.26 -13.36
CA VAL A 42 2.35 10.54 -12.80
C VAL A 42 1.29 10.48 -13.90
N ILE A 43 1.51 11.13 -15.03
CA ILE A 43 0.58 11.15 -16.17
C ILE A 43 0.35 9.73 -16.71
N VAL A 44 1.41 8.94 -16.89
CA VAL A 44 1.32 7.56 -17.36
C VAL A 44 0.54 6.70 -16.37
N LYS A 45 0.80 6.82 -15.07
CA LYS A 45 0.07 6.08 -14.03
C LYS A 45 -1.40 6.47 -13.98
N TRP A 46 -1.70 7.76 -14.06
CA TRP A 46 -3.06 8.28 -14.09
C TRP A 46 -3.84 7.75 -15.29
N LYS A 47 -3.26 7.79 -16.51
CA LYS A 47 -3.91 7.23 -17.72
C LYS A 47 -4.20 5.72 -17.60
N ARG A 48 -3.36 4.96 -16.90
CA ARG A 48 -3.53 3.50 -16.73
C ARG A 48 -4.53 3.13 -15.64
N ARG A 49 -4.54 3.86 -14.52
CA ARG A 49 -5.31 3.50 -13.32
C ARG A 49 -6.55 4.36 -13.09
N GLY A 50 -6.67 5.49 -13.80
CA GLY A 50 -7.71 6.50 -13.59
C GLY A 50 -7.55 7.31 -12.30
N SER A 51 -6.59 6.96 -11.42
CA SER A 51 -6.34 7.64 -10.15
C SER A 51 -5.01 8.40 -10.17
N GLY A 52 -5.05 9.64 -9.68
CA GLY A 52 -3.85 10.45 -9.40
C GLY A 52 -3.19 10.11 -8.05
N THR A 53 -3.82 9.25 -7.24
CA THR A 53 -3.36 8.96 -5.87
C THR A 53 -2.34 7.83 -5.82
N ALA A 54 -1.44 7.90 -4.84
CA ALA A 54 -0.48 6.83 -4.59
C ALA A 54 -1.19 5.64 -3.93
N GLU A 55 -1.47 4.58 -4.67
CA GLU A 55 -1.90 3.35 -4.03
C GLU A 55 -0.79 2.79 -3.14
N LYS A 56 -1.16 2.43 -1.92
CA LYS A 56 -0.25 1.71 -1.03
C LYS A 56 0.09 0.38 -1.68
N ARG A 57 1.39 0.08 -1.76
CA ARG A 57 1.85 -1.23 -2.21
C ARG A 57 1.26 -2.30 -1.30
N ILE A 58 0.52 -3.24 -1.89
CA ILE A 58 0.06 -4.43 -1.20
C ILE A 58 1.33 -5.20 -0.86
N GLY A 59 1.71 -5.19 0.43
CA GLY A 59 2.86 -5.94 0.91
C GLY A 59 2.67 -7.44 0.72
N ARG A 60 3.62 -8.24 1.23
CA ARG A 60 3.51 -9.70 1.15
C ARG A 60 2.16 -10.18 1.72
N PRO A 61 1.39 -10.98 0.98
CA PRO A 61 0.16 -11.57 1.49
C PRO A 61 0.42 -12.34 2.79
N LYS A 62 -0.47 -12.17 3.77
CA LYS A 62 -0.37 -12.87 5.05
C LYS A 62 -0.69 -14.34 4.84
N LYS A 63 0.06 -15.22 5.51
CA LYS A 63 -0.15 -16.68 5.46
C LYS A 63 -1.46 -17.12 6.13
N LEU A 64 -1.91 -16.38 7.14
CA LEU A 64 -3.14 -16.66 7.87
C LEU A 64 -4.17 -15.56 7.57
N GLY A 65 -5.40 -15.99 7.28
CA GLY A 65 -6.55 -15.09 7.21
C GLY A 65 -6.97 -14.56 8.59
N GLU A 66 -7.86 -13.58 8.62
CA GLU A 66 -8.24 -12.92 9.88
C GLU A 66 -9.00 -13.85 10.84
N ARG A 67 -9.82 -14.78 10.32
CA ARG A 67 -10.49 -15.81 11.14
C ARG A 67 -9.48 -16.70 11.85
N SER A 68 -8.56 -17.30 11.10
CA SER A 68 -7.48 -18.14 11.61
C SER A 68 -6.64 -17.38 12.65
N ARG A 69 -6.34 -16.10 12.41
CA ARG A 69 -5.61 -15.27 13.35
C ARG A 69 -6.37 -15.02 14.65
N ARG A 70 -7.69 -14.84 14.60
CA ARG A 70 -8.55 -14.72 15.79
C ARG A 70 -8.60 -16.02 16.60
N ILE A 71 -8.71 -17.16 15.92
CA ILE A 71 -8.71 -18.48 16.57
C ILE A 71 -7.37 -18.72 17.25
N LEU A 72 -6.25 -18.51 16.54
CA LEU A 72 -4.91 -18.65 17.11
C LEU A 72 -4.71 -17.75 18.34
N LYS A 73 -5.15 -16.49 18.28
CA LYS A 73 -5.11 -15.58 19.43
C LYS A 73 -5.92 -16.10 20.63
N ARG A 74 -7.06 -16.75 20.40
CA ARG A 74 -7.88 -17.33 21.47
C ARG A 74 -7.18 -18.51 22.12
N VAL A 75 -6.65 -19.44 21.32
CA VAL A 75 -5.93 -20.63 21.80
C VAL A 75 -4.72 -20.20 22.64
N VAL A 76 -3.91 -19.26 22.15
CA VAL A 76 -2.75 -18.74 22.90
C VAL A 76 -3.18 -18.04 24.21
N LYS A 77 -4.30 -17.32 24.22
CA LYS A 77 -4.80 -16.65 25.43
C LYS A 77 -5.30 -17.63 26.49
N GLN A 78 -5.86 -18.76 26.09
CA GLN A 78 -6.34 -19.83 26.98
C GLN A 78 -5.17 -20.64 27.52
N ASN A 79 -4.18 -20.96 26.68
CA ASN A 79 -3.05 -21.82 27.01
C ASN A 79 -1.73 -21.02 26.98
N ARG A 80 -1.59 -20.04 27.89
CA ARG A 80 -0.48 -19.07 27.85
C ARG A 80 0.91 -19.67 28.13
N LEU A 81 0.96 -20.78 28.86
CA LEU A 81 2.20 -21.45 29.27
C LEU A 81 2.52 -22.70 28.43
N SER A 82 1.69 -22.99 27.42
CA SER A 82 1.84 -24.19 26.60
C SER A 82 2.97 -24.08 25.59
N SER A 83 3.53 -25.23 25.23
CA SER A 83 4.54 -25.34 24.18
C SER A 83 3.95 -24.99 22.80
N LEU A 84 4.83 -24.63 21.85
CA LEU A 84 4.39 -24.31 20.48
C LEU A 84 3.67 -25.50 19.80
N VAL A 85 4.06 -26.72 20.14
CA VAL A 85 3.45 -27.96 19.63
C VAL A 85 2.00 -28.08 20.09
N GLU A 86 1.76 -27.89 21.39
CA GLU A 86 0.40 -27.89 21.97
C GLU A 86 -0.48 -26.78 21.40
N ILE A 87 0.07 -25.57 21.22
CA ILE A 87 -0.66 -24.45 20.63
C ILE A 87 -1.04 -24.75 19.18
N SER A 88 -0.14 -25.38 18.42
CA SER A 88 -0.41 -25.78 17.03
C SER A 88 -1.51 -26.85 16.95
N GLN A 89 -1.48 -27.85 17.82
CA GLN A 89 -2.51 -28.88 17.91
C GLN A 89 -3.87 -28.28 18.28
N GLY A 90 -3.93 -27.46 19.34
CA GLY A 90 -5.16 -26.78 19.75
C GLY A 90 -5.71 -25.83 18.69
N PHE A 91 -4.83 -25.22 17.89
CA PHE A 91 -5.22 -24.39 16.75
C PHE A 91 -5.85 -25.22 15.61
N GLN A 92 -5.28 -26.38 15.28
CA GLN A 92 -5.87 -27.28 14.27
C GLN A 92 -7.25 -27.79 14.72
N SER A 93 -7.38 -28.29 15.94
CA SER A 93 -8.66 -28.77 16.49
C SER A 93 -9.75 -27.68 16.56
N SER A 94 -9.35 -26.42 16.75
CA SER A 94 -10.27 -25.28 16.81
C SER A 94 -10.62 -24.70 15.44
N SER A 95 -9.86 -25.05 14.40
CA SER A 95 -10.10 -24.59 13.03
C SER A 95 -11.03 -25.52 12.26
N GLU A 96 -11.15 -26.78 12.67
CA GLU A 96 -12.02 -27.81 12.06
C GLU A 96 -13.47 -27.78 12.60
N ARG A 97 -13.71 -27.03 13.69
CA ARG A 97 -15.04 -26.75 14.25
C ARG A 97 -15.65 -25.47 13.67
#